data_AF-A0A0B5FNX2-F1
#
_entry.id   AF-A0A0B5FNX2-F1
#
_cell.length_a   1.000
_cell.length_b   1.000
_cell.length_c   1.000
_cell.angle_alpha   90.00
_cell.angle_beta   90.00
_cell.angle_gamma   90.00
#
_symmetry.space_group_name_H-M   'P 1'
#
loop_
_entity.id
_entity.type
_entity.pdbx_description
1 polymer ?
#
loop_
_entity_poly.entity_id
_entity_poly.type
_entity_poly.pdbx_seq_one_letter_code
_entity_poly.pdbx_strand_id
1 'polypeptide(L)'
;MQCQTVLPGTECTFWAKSGCTFEGNSCQVIVEDCEGCSRIVEGTIGKVCSAYPDPAKKWEAGLCNFATHKKVDIKTVEAKINPLKASKKAAAKKK
;
A
#
# COMPACT_ATOMS: atom_id res chain seq x y z
N MET A 1 -0.13 10.30 16.66
CA MET A 1 -1.46 10.28 17.31
C MET A 1 -1.85 8.82 17.45
N GLN A 2 -1.81 8.28 18.67
CA GLN A 2 -1.99 6.84 18.90
C GLN A 2 -3.45 6.45 18.71
N CYS A 3 -3.70 5.30 18.09
CA CYS A 3 -5.03 4.70 18.08
C CYS A 3 -5.43 4.37 19.53
N GLN A 4 -6.69 4.61 19.88
CA GLN A 4 -7.24 4.27 21.20
C GLN A 4 -8.31 3.19 21.16
N THR A 5 -8.75 2.76 19.98
CA THR A 5 -9.85 1.79 19.82
C THR A 5 -9.32 0.40 19.48
N VAL A 6 -8.80 0.24 18.26
CA VAL A 6 -8.48 -1.07 17.70
C VAL A 6 -7.06 -1.51 18.05
N LEU A 7 -6.12 -0.57 18.03
CA LEU A 7 -4.70 -0.81 18.32
C LEU A 7 -4.23 0.21 19.37
N PRO A 8 -4.65 0.06 20.64
CA PRO A 8 -4.33 1.02 21.69
C PRO A 8 -2.81 1.23 21.79
N GLY A 9 -2.37 2.50 21.70
CA GLY A 9 -0.95 2.87 21.81
C GLY A 9 -0.13 2.75 20.52
N THR A 10 -0.70 2.19 19.44
CA THR A 10 -0.02 2.12 18.14
C THR A 10 -0.15 3.45 17.42
N GLU A 11 0.93 3.93 16.81
CA GLU A 11 0.90 5.12 15.98
C GLU A 11 -0.01 4.91 14.76
N CYS A 12 -1.07 5.71 14.69
CA CYS A 12 -2.03 5.64 13.61
C CYS A 12 -2.15 7.00 12.93
N THR A 13 -1.85 7.05 11.64
CA THR A 13 -1.94 8.27 10.83
C THR A 13 -3.39 8.69 10.58
N PHE A 14 -4.34 7.77 10.73
CA PHE A 14 -5.78 8.00 10.59
C PHE A 14 -6.46 8.46 11.88
N TRP A 15 -5.72 8.56 12.99
CA TRP A 15 -6.29 9.00 14.25
C TRP A 15 -6.27 10.52 14.36
N ALA A 16 -7.46 11.13 14.52
CA ALA A 16 -7.65 12.55 14.76
C ALA A 16 -8.23 12.81 16.17
N LYS A 17 -8.37 14.08 16.56
CA LYS A 17 -9.00 14.45 17.86
C LYS A 17 -10.44 13.95 18.00
N SER A 18 -11.18 13.83 16.90
CA SER A 18 -12.56 13.34 16.86
C SER A 18 -12.68 11.82 16.75
N GLY A 19 -11.56 11.08 16.72
CA GLY A 19 -11.52 9.63 16.53
C GLY A 19 -10.83 9.23 15.23
N CYS A 20 -11.02 7.98 14.81
CA CYS A 20 -10.54 7.51 13.50
C CYS A 20 -11.27 8.26 12.39
N THR A 21 -10.56 8.78 11.39
CA THR A 21 -11.15 9.47 10.24
C THR A 21 -11.88 8.55 9.26
N PHE A 22 -11.87 7.24 9.52
CA PHE A 22 -12.57 6.27 8.71
C PHE A 22 -14.07 6.24 9.00
N GLU A 23 -14.85 5.81 8.00
CA GLU A 23 -16.30 5.70 8.09
C GLU A 23 -16.68 4.67 9.18
N GLY A 24 -17.32 5.14 10.25
CA GLY A 24 -17.62 4.33 11.45
C GLY A 24 -16.64 4.52 12.62
N ASN A 25 -15.67 5.44 12.52
CA ASN A 25 -14.72 5.79 13.59
C ASN A 25 -13.86 4.61 14.11
N SER A 26 -13.81 3.49 13.39
CA SER A 26 -13.03 2.30 13.76
C SER A 26 -12.37 1.63 12.56
N CYS A 27 -11.25 0.95 12.79
CA CYS A 27 -10.69 0.04 11.80
C CYS A 27 -11.56 -1.22 11.68
N GLN A 28 -11.49 -1.88 10.53
CA GLN A 28 -12.14 -3.14 10.20
C GLN A 28 -11.11 -4.29 10.17
N VAL A 29 -11.62 -5.51 10.33
CA VAL A 29 -10.80 -6.73 10.23
C VAL A 29 -10.31 -6.97 8.81
N ILE A 30 -9.22 -7.71 8.69
CA ILE A 30 -8.69 -8.15 7.39
C ILE A 30 -9.70 -9.00 6.62
N VAL A 31 -9.65 -8.90 5.30
CA VAL A 31 -10.37 -9.79 4.37
C VAL A 31 -9.47 -10.97 3.96
N GLU A 32 -10.04 -12.00 3.35
CA GLU A 32 -9.29 -13.17 2.85
C GLU A 32 -8.17 -12.77 1.88
N ASP A 33 -8.40 -11.75 1.04
CA ASP A 33 -7.36 -11.21 0.15
C ASP A 33 -6.16 -10.60 0.88
N CYS A 34 -6.30 -10.21 2.14
CA CYS A 34 -5.20 -9.69 2.96
C CYS A 34 -4.34 -10.80 3.59
N GLU A 35 -4.80 -12.05 3.61
CA GLU A 35 -4.08 -13.14 4.27
C GLU A 35 -2.68 -13.34 3.66
N GLY A 36 -1.68 -13.41 4.54
CA GLY A 36 -0.27 -13.52 4.14
C GLY A 36 0.46 -12.19 3.93
N CYS A 37 -0.20 -11.03 4.12
CA CYS A 37 0.48 -9.74 4.08
C CYS A 37 1.24 -9.46 5.39
N SER A 38 2.49 -8.99 5.32
CA SER A 38 3.31 -8.68 6.52
C SER A 38 2.83 -7.47 7.34
N ARG A 39 1.78 -6.79 6.88
CA ARG A 39 1.21 -5.59 7.52
C ARG A 39 -0.01 -5.89 8.40
N ILE A 40 -0.37 -7.17 8.53
CA ILE A 40 -1.44 -7.61 9.42
C ILE A 40 -0.92 -7.55 10.85
N VAL A 41 -1.70 -6.90 11.73
CA VAL A 41 -1.43 -6.80 13.16
C VAL A 41 -2.66 -7.28 13.93
N GLU A 42 -2.44 -7.87 15.10
CA GLU A 42 -3.54 -8.28 15.97
C GLU A 42 -3.99 -7.08 16.81
N GLY A 43 -5.23 -6.67 16.61
CA GLY A 43 -5.92 -5.64 17.40
C GLY A 43 -7.00 -6.24 18.28
N THR A 44 -7.71 -5.37 18.98
CA THR A 44 -8.78 -5.74 19.94
C THR A 44 -9.99 -6.41 19.29
N ILE A 45 -10.25 -6.12 18.01
CA ILE A 45 -11.34 -6.72 17.22
C ILE A 45 -10.89 -7.93 16.38
N GLY A 46 -9.63 -8.33 16.50
CA GLY A 46 -9.00 -9.37 15.68
C GLY A 46 -7.88 -8.82 14.78
N LYS A 47 -7.56 -9.54 13.71
CA LYS A 47 -6.50 -9.17 12.76
C LYS A 47 -6.93 -7.97 11.92
N VAL A 48 -6.15 -6.89 11.93
CA VAL A 48 -6.39 -5.66 11.16
C VAL A 48 -5.15 -5.25 10.37
N CYS A 49 -5.31 -4.37 9.39
CA CYS A 49 -4.19 -3.82 8.64
C CYS A 49 -3.60 -2.60 9.36
N SER A 50 -2.29 -2.56 9.59
CA SER A 50 -1.62 -1.42 10.23
C SER A 50 -1.51 -0.19 9.32
N ALA A 51 -1.60 -0.40 8.01
CA ALA A 51 -1.44 0.66 7.00
C ALA A 51 -2.77 1.27 6.53
N TYR A 52 -3.90 0.57 6.73
CA TYR A 52 -5.19 1.04 6.24
C TYR A 52 -6.35 0.53 7.12
N PRO A 53 -7.30 1.40 7.51
CA PRO A 53 -8.38 1.02 8.42
C PRO A 53 -9.44 0.10 7.79
N ASP A 54 -9.65 0.12 6.46
CA ASP A 54 -10.64 -0.74 5.79
C ASP A 54 -10.05 -1.52 4.62
N PRO A 55 -9.54 -2.73 4.87
CA PRO A 55 -8.97 -3.53 3.80
C PRO A 55 -10.01 -3.90 2.74
N ALA A 56 -11.29 -4.11 3.09
CA ALA A 56 -12.32 -4.52 2.13
C ALA A 56 -12.52 -3.47 1.03
N LYS A 57 -12.76 -2.20 1.39
CA LYS A 57 -12.86 -1.11 0.40
C LYS A 57 -11.60 -0.95 -0.44
N LYS A 58 -10.43 -1.27 0.12
CA LYS A 58 -9.17 -1.17 -0.62
C LYS A 58 -9.05 -2.23 -1.70
N TRP A 59 -9.50 -3.45 -1.44
CA TRP A 59 -9.53 -4.55 -2.41
C TRP A 59 -10.65 -4.39 -3.44
N GLU A 60 -11.80 -3.84 -3.05
CA GLU A 60 -12.90 -3.49 -3.98
C GLU A 60 -12.45 -2.44 -5.02
N ALA A 61 -11.65 -1.47 -4.61
CA ALA A 61 -11.10 -0.44 -5.50
C ALA A 61 -9.96 -0.95 -6.41
N GLY A 62 -9.53 -2.21 -6.27
CA GLY A 62 -8.45 -2.83 -7.02
C GLY A 62 -7.37 -3.46 -6.13
N LEU A 63 -6.25 -3.82 -6.73
CA LEU A 63 -5.18 -4.51 -5.98
C LEU A 63 -4.56 -3.58 -4.94
N CYS A 64 -4.49 -4.03 -3.68
CA CYS A 64 -3.95 -3.24 -2.60
C CYS A 64 -2.47 -2.89 -2.84
N ASN A 65 -2.15 -1.60 -2.96
CA ASN A 65 -0.77 -1.12 -3.17
C ASN A 65 0.21 -1.49 -2.04
N PHE A 66 -0.31 -1.91 -0.88
CA PHE A 66 0.48 -2.34 0.27
C PHE A 66 0.59 -3.87 0.37
N ALA A 67 -0.05 -4.62 -0.52
CA ALA A 67 0.05 -6.07 -0.58
C ALA A 67 1.51 -6.47 -0.79
N THR A 68 2.09 -7.12 0.20
CA THR A 68 3.46 -7.65 0.14
C THR A 68 3.48 -9.05 -0.50
N HIS A 69 2.36 -9.75 -0.40
CA HIS A 69 2.13 -11.10 -0.93
C HIS A 69 1.68 -11.10 -2.39
N LYS A 70 0.83 -10.15 -2.80
CA LYS A 70 0.47 -9.96 -4.22
C LYS A 70 1.36 -8.88 -4.83
N LYS A 71 2.50 -9.31 -5.36
CA LYS A 71 3.34 -8.43 -6.20
C LYS A 71 2.59 -8.21 -7.51
N VAL A 72 2.18 -6.97 -7.80
CA VAL A 72 1.89 -6.59 -9.18
C VAL A 72 3.17 -6.86 -9.93
N ASP A 73 3.15 -7.87 -10.80
CA ASP A 73 4.17 -8.06 -11.81
C ASP A 73 4.06 -6.83 -12.70
N ILE A 74 4.74 -5.75 -12.30
CA ILE A 74 5.17 -4.72 -13.20
C ILE A 74 6.10 -5.52 -14.11
N LYS A 75 5.54 -6.11 -15.17
CA LYS A 75 6.24 -6.26 -16.43
C LYS A 75 6.69 -4.83 -16.71
N THR A 76 7.85 -4.48 -16.18
CA THR A 76 8.75 -3.57 -16.81
C THR A 76 8.86 -4.16 -18.19
N VAL A 77 7.99 -3.71 -19.09
CA VAL A 77 8.30 -3.67 -20.49
C VAL A 77 9.60 -2.92 -20.45
N GLU A 78 10.68 -3.70 -20.44
CA GLU A 78 12.02 -3.26 -20.71
C GLU A 78 11.82 -2.45 -21.96
N ALA A 79 11.68 -1.14 -21.79
CA ALA A 79 11.61 -0.21 -22.88
C ALA A 79 12.95 -0.46 -23.53
N LYS A 80 12.92 -1.25 -24.61
CA LYS A 80 14.02 -1.52 -25.52
C LYS A 80 14.48 -0.15 -25.96
N ILE A 81 15.32 0.49 -25.14
CA ILE A 81 16.15 1.60 -25.53
C ILE A 81 17.07 0.96 -26.53
N ASN A 82 16.67 1.11 -27.79
CA ASN A 82 17.37 0.58 -28.93
C ASN A 82 18.73 1.29 -28.94
N PRO A 83 19.86 0.60 -28.70
CA PRO A 83 21.17 1.23 -28.52
C PRO A 83 21.62 2.05 -29.74
N LEU A 84 20.97 1.86 -30.89
CA LEU A 84 21.13 2.66 -32.11
C LEU A 84 20.78 4.16 -31.95
N LYS A 85 19.87 4.54 -31.04
CA LYS A 85 19.48 5.95 -30.84
C LYS A 85 20.45 6.74 -29.94
N ALA A 86 21.21 6.05 -29.10
CA ALA A 86 22.27 6.65 -28.28
C ALA A 86 23.55 6.93 -29.10
N SER A 87 23.89 6.05 -30.03
CA SER A 87 25.11 6.19 -30.84
C SER A 87 25.05 7.39 -31.81
N LYS A 88 23.89 7.74 -32.38
CA LYS A 88 23.76 8.89 -33.29
C LYS A 88 23.92 10.27 -32.64
N LYS A 89 23.70 10.42 -31.32
CA LYS A 89 23.88 11.71 -30.64
C LYS A 89 25.34 11.98 -30.25
N ALA A 90 26.17 10.94 -30.11
CA ALA A 90 27.59 11.10 -29.81
C ALA A 90 28.40 11.61 -31.02
N ALA A 91 28.00 11.27 -32.25
CA ALA A 91 28.72 11.68 -33.46
C ALA A 91 28.49 13.16 -33.85
N ALA A 92 27.39 13.77 -33.43
CA ALA A 92 27.06 15.16 -33.79
C ALA A 92 27.80 16.23 -32.95
N LYS A 93 28.57 15.84 -31.93
CA LYS A 93 29.33 16.77 -31.06
C LYS A 93 30.84 16.81 -31.36
N LYS A 94 31.30 16.15 -32.42
CA LYS A 94 32.68 16.27 -32.92
C LYS A 94 32.68 16.76 -34.37
N LYS A 95 32.36 18.05 -34.55
CA LYS A 95 32.94 18.85 -35.62
C LYS A 95 32.86 20.32 -35.26
#